data_AF-A0A0R3M998-F1
#
_entry.id   AF-A0A0R3M998-F1
#
_cell.length_a   1.000
_cell.length_b   1.000
_cell.length_c   1.000
_cell.angle_alpha   90.00
_cell.angle_beta   90.00
_cell.angle_gamma   90.00
#
_symmetry.space_group_name_H-M   'P 1'
#
loop_
_entity.id
_entity.type
_entity.pdbx_description
1 polymer ?
#
loop_
_entity_poly.entity_id
_entity_poly.type
_entity_poly.pdbx_seq_one_letter_code
_entity_poly.pdbx_strand_id
1 'polypeptide(L)' 'MIGNVIAFVRFAPFAIFLFIAIVGAFAALIGGLAGWSDVTEFGKLAAGGGALGFFAWLCLPALIRAL' A
#
# COMPACT_ATOMS: atom_id res chain seq x y z
N MET A 1 2.25 -8.90 26.40
CA MET A 1 3.24 -8.98 25.29
C MET A 1 2.63 -9.55 24.01
N ILE A 2 1.97 -10.72 24.04
CA ILE A 2 1.27 -11.31 22.88
C ILE A 2 0.23 -10.39 22.22
N GLY A 3 -0.55 -9.64 23.00
CA GLY A 3 -1.53 -8.69 22.45
C GLY A 3 -0.90 -7.57 21.59
N ASN A 4 0.27 -7.06 21.98
CA ASN A 4 1.00 -6.06 21.19
C ASN A 4 1.58 -6.66 19.91
N VAL A 5 2.02 -7.92 19.93
CA VAL A 5 2.51 -8.61 18.74
C VAL A 5 1.37 -8.81 17.74
N ILE A 6 0.19 -9.21 18.20
CA ILE A 6 -1.00 -9.37 17.34
C ILE A 6 -1.45 -8.01 16.76
N ALA A 7 -1.43 -6.95 17.57
CA ALA A 7 -1.70 -5.60 17.08
C ALA A 7 -0.68 -5.18 16.01
N PHE A 8 0.60 -5.42 16.25
CA PHE A 8 1.66 -5.09 15.30
C PHE A 8 1.51 -5.86 13.98
N VAL A 9 1.25 -7.16 14.02
CA VAL A 9 1.02 -7.98 12.81
C VAL A 9 -0.20 -7.49 12.03
N ARG A 10 -1.20 -6.92 12.71
CA ARG A 10 -2.39 -6.38 12.05
C ARG A 10 -2.15 -4.99 11.47
N PHE A 11 -1.38 -4.12 12.14
CA PHE A 11 -1.16 -2.73 11.74
C PHE A 11 0.06 -2.50 10.84
N ALA A 12 1.11 -3.30 10.98
CA ALA A 12 2.33 -3.16 10.18
C ALA A 12 2.08 -3.32 8.67
N PRO A 13 1.27 -4.28 8.19
CA PRO A 13 0.98 -4.39 6.76
C PRO A 13 0.24 -3.16 6.22
N PHE A 14 -0.68 -2.57 7.00
CA PHE A 14 -1.33 -1.32 6.60
C PHE A 14 -0.32 -0.19 6.41
N ALA A 15 0.60 -0.02 7.36
CA ALA A 15 1.62 1.01 7.27
C ALA A 15 2.54 0.81 6.06
N ILE A 16 2.90 -0.44 5.76
CA ILE A 16 3.73 -0.80 4.59
C ILE A 16 3.00 -0.47 3.29
N PHE A 17 1.74 -0.91 3.15
CA PHE A 17 0.95 -0.67 1.95
C PHE A 17 0.68 0.82 1.72
N LEU A 18 0.37 1.56 2.79
CA LEU A 18 0.19 3.01 2.73
C LEU A 18 1.49 3.71 2.33
N PHE A 19 2.62 3.29 2.88
CA PHE A 19 3.92 3.85 2.52
C PHE A 19 4.25 3.61 1.04
N ILE A 20 4.06 2.39 0.55
CA ILE A 20 4.25 2.05 -0.86
C ILE A 20 3.32 2.89 -1.76
N ALA A 21 2.07 3.09 -1.34
CA ALA A 21 1.12 3.89 -2.08
C ALA A 21 1.59 5.34 -2.25
N ILE A 22 2.04 5.94 -1.13
CA ILE A 22 2.52 7.32 -1.09
C ILE A 22 3.82 7.46 -1.89
N VAL A 23 4.82 6.60 -1.66
CA VAL A 23 6.10 6.65 -2.37
C VAL A 23 5.92 6.44 -3.87
N GLY A 24 5.05 5.49 -4.26
CA GLY A 24 4.70 5.27 -5.66
C GLY A 24 4.07 6.52 -6.30
N ALA A 25 3.17 7.20 -5.59
CA ALA A 25 2.56 8.44 -6.09
C ALA A 25 3.59 9.56 -6.27
N PHE A 26 4.54 9.71 -5.34
CA PHE A 26 5.64 10.67 -5.48
C PHE A 26 6.57 10.30 -6.65
N ALA A 27 6.92 9.03 -6.81
CA ALA A 27 7.71 8.57 -7.95
C ALA A 27 7.00 8.85 -9.28
N ALA A 28 5.67 8.65 -9.33
CA ALA A 28 4.88 8.96 -10.51
C ALA A 28 4.87 10.46 -10.83
N LEU A 29 4.71 11.30 -9.80
CA LEU A 29 4.69 12.75 -9.94
C LEU A 29 6.04 13.29 -10.43
N ILE A 30 7.13 12.84 -9.82
CA ILE A 30 8.50 13.24 -10.18
C ILE A 30 8.84 12.73 -11.59
N GLY A 31 8.53 11.47 -11.88
CA GLY A 31 8.72 10.89 -13.22
C GLY A 31 7.96 11.67 -14.29
N GLY A 32 6.71 12.05 -14.00
CA GLY A 32 5.89 12.83 -14.92
C GLY A 32 6.43 14.24 -15.16
N LEU A 33 6.95 14.88 -14.10
CA LEU A 33 7.57 16.20 -14.19
C LEU A 33 8.90 16.18 -14.96
N ALA A 34 9.67 15.09 -14.84
CA ALA A 34 10.95 14.89 -15.53
C ALA A 34 10.78 14.34 -16.96
N GLY A 35 9.57 13.96 -17.38
CA GLY A 35 9.32 13.34 -18.68
C GLY A 35 9.76 11.87 -18.78
N TRP A 36 10.00 11.19 -17.65
CA TRP A 36 10.39 9.78 -17.60
C TRP A 36 9.14 8.89 -17.55
N SER A 37 8.72 8.40 -18.72
CA SER A 37 7.53 7.55 -18.87
C SER A 37 7.59 6.31 -17.98
N ASP A 38 8.73 5.64 -17.95
CA ASP A 38 8.89 4.36 -17.23
C ASP A 38 8.75 4.54 -15.71
N VAL A 39 9.35 5.61 -15.18
CA VAL A 39 9.25 5.97 -13.75
C VAL A 39 7.84 6.40 -13.39
N THR A 40 7.16 7.10 -14.31
CA THR A 40 5.76 7.52 -14.13
C THR A 40 4.83 6.32 -14.03
N GLU A 41 4.99 5.37 -14.95
CA GLU A 41 4.15 4.18 -15.03
C GLU A 41 4.42 3.24 -13.85
N PHE A 42 5.69 3.01 -13.52
CA PHE A 42 6.07 2.24 -12.34
C PHE A 42 5.54 2.87 -11.04
N GLY A 43 5.65 4.19 -10.90
CA GLY A 43 5.10 4.92 -9.76
C GLY A 43 3.58 4.76 -9.62
N LYS A 44 2.84 4.83 -10.74
CA LYS A 44 1.38 4.61 -10.75
C LYS A 44 1.03 3.18 -10.34
N LEU A 45 1.76 2.19 -10.84
CA LEU A 45 1.57 0.79 -10.46
C LEU A 45 1.86 0.56 -8.98
N ALA A 46 2.95 1.13 -8.45
CA ALA A 46 3.28 1.06 -7.04
C ALA A 46 2.22 1.77 -6.18
N ALA A 47 1.74 2.94 -6.60
CA ALA A 47 0.68 3.68 -5.92
C ALA A 47 -0.62 2.87 -5.84
N GLY A 48 -1.05 2.34 -6.98
CA GLY A 48 -2.24 1.50 -7.10
C GLY A 48 -2.12 0.18 -6.34
N GLY A 49 -0.97 -0.49 -6.44
CA GLY A 49 -0.69 -1.73 -5.73
C GLY A 49 -0.66 -1.54 -4.20
N GLY A 50 -0.04 -0.45 -3.73
CA GLY A 50 -0.08 -0.07 -2.31
C GLY A 50 -1.50 0.20 -1.83
N ALA A 51 -2.30 0.96 -2.58
CA ALA A 51 -3.70 1.22 -2.23
C ALA A 51 -4.55 -0.06 -2.22
N LEU A 52 -4.42 -0.91 -3.24
CA LEU A 52 -5.12 -2.20 -3.30
C LEU A 52 -4.74 -3.11 -2.14
N GLY A 53 -3.45 -3.22 -1.82
CA GLY A 53 -2.98 -4.00 -0.67
C GLY A 53 -3.52 -3.49 0.66
N PHE A 54 -3.61 -2.17 0.83
CA PHE A 54 -4.22 -1.55 2.00
C PHE A 54 -5.69 -1.93 2.15
N PHE A 55 -6.49 -1.78 1.09
CA PHE A 55 -7.91 -2.10 1.12
C PHE A 55 -8.16 -3.61 1.24
N ALA A 56 -7.37 -4.44 0.58
CA ALA A 56 -7.46 -5.91 0.71
C ALA A 56 -7.21 -6.35 2.15
N TRP A 57 -6.18 -5.79 2.79
CA TRP A 57 -5.86 -6.07 4.19
C TRP A 57 -6.95 -5.54 5.15
N LEU A 58 -7.61 -4.43 4.80
CA LEU A 58 -8.75 -3.88 5.54
C LEU A 58 -9.98 -4.79 5.48
N CYS A 59 -10.24 -5.40 4.32
CA CYS A 59 -11.38 -6.27 4.10
C CYS A 59 -11.16 -7.70 4.62
N LEU A 60 -9.91 -8.13 4.83
CA LEU A 60 -9.57 -9.48 5.29
C LEU A 60 -10.34 -9.92 6.56
N PRO A 61 -10.44 -9.11 7.64
CA PRO A 61 -11.16 -9.51 8.85
C PRO A 61 -12.68 -9.58 8.64
N ALA A 62 -13.23 -8.78 7.73
CA ALA A 62 -14.65 -8.84 7.37
C ALA A 62 -14.93 -10.11 6.55
N LEU A 63 -14.04 -10.45 5.60
CA LEU A 63 -14.13 -11.66 4.80
C LEU A 63 -14.04 -12.93 5.66
N ILE A 64 -13.10 -12.98 6.60
CA ILE A 64 -12.93 -14.12 7.54
C ILE A 64 -14.18 -14.32 8.41
N ARG A 65 -14.90 -13.25 8.76
CA ARG A 65 -16.14 -13.35 9.56
C ARG A 65 -17.37 -13.71 8.73
N ALA A 66 -17.32 -13.56 7.41
CA ALA A 66 -18.42 -13.86 6.50
C ALA A 66 -18.39 -15.31 5.97
N LEU A 67 -17.28 -16.02 6.19
CA LEU A 67 -17.07 -17.45 5.93
C LEU A 67 -17.42 -18.28 7.18
#